data_AF-A0A9E2GSE2-F1
#
_entry.id   AF-A0A9E2GSE2-F1
#
_cell.length_a   1.000
_cell.length_b   1.000
_cell.length_c   1.000
_cell.angle_alpha   90.00
_cell.angle_beta   90.00
_cell.angle_gamma   90.00
#
_symmetry.space_group_name_H-M   'P 1'
#
loop_
_entity.id
_entity.type
_entity.pdbx_description
1 polymer ?
#
loop_
_entity_poly.entity_id
_entity_poly.type
_entity_poly.pdbx_seq_one_letter_code
_entity_poly.pdbx_strand_id
1 'polypeptide(L)'
;MKKSCLIALSLVFLSACDDGGGSSTVSPEAAIQEYAQTYCAKMFSCCSPTEVYATEGECVTEIVERNTVPADAPFSYDADRLVDCLDYRMSELSGECTESIQMSSELCRNVVIGKSPTGGECSEISHCAPGNFCWQGICQAKVALGGSCAYDTDWICQEPLVCIHEGDTWTCSNAIPLGQACDWPADCGTEYDKTVWCIEGICAHLLADGVACQSPDDCASGYCDYNGTGACAPYSINMYCEDLSNNYY
;
A
#
# COMPACT_ATOMS: atom_id res chain seq x y z
N MET A 1 -58.93 16.21 -16.79
CA MET A 1 -58.34 15.77 -15.50
C MET A 1 -56.98 16.43 -15.37
N LYS A 2 -56.72 17.09 -14.23
CA LYS A 2 -55.49 17.84 -13.92
C LYS A 2 -54.29 16.89 -13.73
N LYS A 3 -53.10 17.35 -14.14
CA LYS A 3 -51.81 17.38 -13.40
C LYS A 3 -50.69 17.72 -14.40
N SER A 4 -50.24 18.98 -14.43
CA SER A 4 -49.09 19.51 -13.67
C SER A 4 -47.76 18.97 -14.21
N CYS A 5 -47.14 19.77 -15.08
CA CYS A 5 -45.75 19.65 -15.49
C CYS A 5 -44.89 20.34 -14.41
N LEU A 6 -44.08 19.58 -13.67
CA LEU A 6 -43.08 20.10 -12.75
C LEU A 6 -41.71 19.94 -13.40
N ILE A 7 -41.00 21.05 -13.50
CA ILE A 7 -39.65 21.19 -14.02
C ILE A 7 -38.68 20.51 -13.04
N ALA A 8 -37.82 19.63 -13.53
CA ALA A 8 -36.57 19.28 -12.87
C ALA A 8 -35.43 19.40 -13.89
N LEU A 9 -34.57 20.37 -13.59
CA LEU A 9 -33.35 20.78 -14.26
C LEU A 9 -32.47 19.57 -14.62
N SER A 10 -32.36 19.24 -15.91
CA SER A 10 -31.32 18.32 -16.41
C SER A 10 -30.21 19.16 -17.02
N LEU A 11 -29.09 19.27 -16.30
CA LEU A 11 -27.82 19.73 -16.84
C LEU A 11 -27.31 18.65 -17.78
N VAL A 12 -27.70 18.75 -19.05
CA VAL A 12 -27.13 17.98 -20.16
C VAL A 12 -25.80 18.66 -20.49
N PHE A 13 -24.68 18.03 -20.11
CA PHE A 13 -23.38 18.37 -20.67
C PHE A 13 -23.41 18.07 -22.17
N LEU A 14 -23.07 19.10 -22.95
CA LEU A 14 -22.95 19.05 -24.40
C LEU A 14 -21.86 18.05 -24.78
N SER A 15 -22.27 17.03 -25.55
CA SER A 15 -21.40 16.14 -26.31
C SER A 15 -20.54 16.94 -27.30
N ALA A 16 -19.22 16.89 -27.13
CA ALA A 16 -18.28 17.12 -28.20
C ALA A 16 -17.91 15.75 -28.78
N CYS A 17 -18.26 15.53 -30.05
CA CYS A 17 -17.77 14.41 -30.83
C CYS A 17 -16.29 14.63 -31.15
N ASP A 18 -15.45 13.63 -30.90
CA ASP A 18 -14.18 13.45 -31.61
C ASP A 18 -14.09 11.99 -32.07
N ASP A 19 -13.91 11.81 -33.38
CA ASP A 19 -13.86 10.53 -34.08
C ASP A 19 -12.40 10.04 -34.11
N GLY A 20 -12.06 8.99 -33.36
CA GLY A 20 -10.73 8.38 -33.47
C GLY A 20 -10.41 7.25 -32.50
N GLY A 21 -10.79 6.01 -32.84
CA GLY A 21 -10.01 4.81 -32.53
C GLY A 21 -9.76 4.42 -31.05
N GLY A 22 -10.75 3.76 -30.44
CA GLY A 22 -10.55 2.50 -29.69
C GLY A 22 -9.52 2.43 -28.56
N SER A 23 -9.82 3.01 -27.41
CA SER A 23 -9.86 2.31 -26.11
C SER A 23 -10.63 3.24 -25.18
N SER A 24 -11.76 2.79 -24.65
CA SER A 24 -12.49 3.54 -23.62
C SER A 24 -11.71 3.45 -22.31
N THR A 25 -10.59 4.17 -22.22
CA THR A 25 -9.75 4.25 -21.02
C THR A 25 -10.43 5.21 -20.05
N VAL A 26 -10.82 4.71 -18.88
CA VAL A 26 -11.22 5.53 -17.73
C VAL A 26 -10.06 6.50 -17.44
N SER A 27 -10.35 7.79 -17.20
CA SER A 27 -9.27 8.73 -16.86
C SER A 27 -8.75 8.44 -15.44
N PRO A 28 -7.46 8.67 -15.15
CA PRO A 28 -6.92 8.50 -13.81
C PRO A 28 -7.71 9.24 -12.72
N GLU A 29 -8.16 10.45 -13.01
CA GLU A 29 -8.95 11.26 -12.07
C GLU A 29 -10.31 10.62 -11.78
N ALA A 30 -10.95 10.05 -12.80
CA ALA A 30 -12.21 9.33 -12.62
C ALA A 30 -12.00 8.04 -11.80
N ALA A 31 -10.94 7.28 -12.07
CA ALA A 31 -10.60 6.07 -11.33
C ALA A 31 -10.23 6.37 -9.86
N ILE A 32 -9.46 7.43 -9.59
CA ILE A 32 -9.16 7.90 -8.22
C ILE A 32 -10.45 8.24 -7.48
N GLN A 33 -11.35 8.97 -8.13
CA GLN A 33 -12.62 9.37 -7.53
C GLN A 33 -13.52 8.17 -7.23
N GLU A 34 -13.59 7.19 -8.13
CA GLU A 34 -14.37 5.95 -7.95
C GLU A 34 -13.79 5.07 -6.84
N TYR A 35 -12.46 4.91 -6.81
CA TYR A 35 -11.77 4.21 -5.73
C TYR A 35 -12.02 4.88 -4.37
N ALA A 36 -11.88 6.20 -4.28
CA ALA A 36 -12.12 6.93 -3.04
C ALA A 36 -13.56 6.75 -2.52
N GLN A 37 -14.55 6.81 -3.42
CA GLN A 37 -15.95 6.57 -3.06
C GLN A 37 -16.17 5.14 -2.58
N THR A 38 -15.66 4.15 -3.31
CA THR A 38 -15.80 2.72 -2.98
C THR A 38 -15.14 2.41 -1.64
N TYR A 39 -13.90 2.86 -1.45
CA TYR A 39 -13.16 2.71 -0.20
C TYR A 39 -13.91 3.34 0.97
N CYS A 40 -14.27 4.62 0.88
CA CYS A 40 -14.88 5.31 2.01
C CYS A 40 -16.28 4.79 2.33
N ALA A 41 -17.10 4.48 1.33
CA ALA A 41 -18.40 3.83 1.56
C ALA A 41 -18.22 2.48 2.28
N LYS A 42 -17.23 1.68 1.85
CA LYS A 42 -16.93 0.40 2.48
C LYS A 42 -16.51 0.57 3.94
N MET A 43 -15.57 1.48 4.23
CA MET A 43 -15.11 1.76 5.58
C MET A 43 -16.25 2.25 6.48
N PHE A 44 -17.06 3.22 6.03
CA PHE A 44 -18.20 3.71 6.81
C PHE A 44 -19.25 2.63 7.05
N SER A 45 -19.48 1.73 6.09
CA SER A 45 -20.42 0.61 6.24
C SER A 45 -19.93 -0.49 7.19
N CYS A 46 -18.64 -0.78 7.20
CA CYS A 46 -18.08 -1.90 7.98
C CYS A 46 -17.79 -1.51 9.42
N CYS A 47 -17.31 -0.29 9.65
CA CYS A 47 -16.70 0.04 10.93
C CYS A 47 -16.89 1.49 11.40
N SER A 48 -17.47 2.39 10.58
CA SER A 48 -17.74 3.79 10.96
C SER A 48 -16.50 4.50 11.56
N PRO A 49 -15.47 4.81 10.75
CA PRO A 49 -14.16 5.29 11.21
C PRO A 49 -14.18 6.76 11.67
N THR A 50 -15.12 7.14 12.54
CA THR A 50 -15.40 8.53 12.90
C THR A 50 -14.32 9.21 13.73
N GLU A 51 -13.36 8.43 14.25
CA GLU A 51 -12.17 8.93 14.93
C GLU A 51 -11.10 9.43 13.95
N VAL A 52 -11.11 8.93 12.72
CA VAL A 52 -10.18 9.32 11.64
C VAL A 52 -10.86 10.32 10.69
N TYR A 53 -12.11 10.04 10.30
CA TYR A 53 -12.86 10.87 9.35
C TYR A 53 -14.21 11.26 9.95
N ALA A 54 -14.52 12.54 10.10
CA ALA A 54 -15.80 12.97 10.67
C ALA A 54 -16.98 12.59 9.76
N THR A 55 -16.77 12.50 8.45
CA THR A 55 -17.79 12.09 7.47
C THR A 55 -17.22 11.26 6.32
N GLU A 56 -18.09 10.50 5.64
CA GLU A 56 -17.71 9.78 4.42
C GLU A 56 -17.16 10.72 3.34
N GLY A 57 -17.73 11.92 3.19
CA GLY A 57 -17.25 12.92 2.23
C GLY A 57 -15.86 13.48 2.55
N GLU A 58 -15.50 13.59 3.82
CA GLU A 58 -14.15 13.95 4.26
C GLU A 58 -13.15 12.85 3.92
N CYS A 59 -13.49 11.59 4.22
CA CYS A 59 -12.70 10.43 3.79
C CYS A 59 -12.46 10.46 2.27
N VAL A 60 -13.52 10.67 1.47
CA VAL A 60 -13.39 10.71 0.01
C VAL A 60 -12.43 11.82 -0.42
N THR A 61 -12.54 13.00 0.18
CA THR A 61 -11.66 14.14 -0.14
C THR A 61 -10.21 13.80 0.14
N GLU A 62 -9.89 13.28 1.32
CA GLU A 62 -8.51 12.92 1.67
C GLU A 62 -7.93 11.81 0.80
N ILE A 63 -8.73 10.78 0.48
CA ILE A 63 -8.25 9.68 -0.38
C ILE A 63 -8.03 10.19 -1.81
N VAL A 64 -8.88 11.08 -2.34
CA VAL A 64 -8.63 11.73 -3.63
C VAL A 64 -7.34 12.54 -3.58
N GLU A 65 -7.15 13.39 -2.57
CA GLU A 65 -5.94 14.21 -2.43
C GLU A 65 -4.67 13.35 -2.34
N ARG A 66 -4.70 12.26 -1.57
CA ARG A 66 -3.56 11.34 -1.41
C ARG A 66 -3.16 10.64 -2.71
N ASN A 67 -4.12 10.33 -3.59
CA ASN A 67 -3.86 9.60 -4.84
C ASN A 67 -3.74 10.51 -6.06
N THR A 68 -4.05 11.80 -5.93
CA THR A 68 -3.90 12.77 -7.02
C THR A 68 -2.44 13.17 -7.17
N VAL A 69 -1.87 12.96 -8.35
CA VAL A 69 -0.52 13.41 -8.65
C VAL A 69 -0.53 14.94 -8.88
N PRO A 70 0.24 15.73 -8.12
CA PRO A 70 0.32 17.17 -8.32
C PRO A 70 0.81 17.55 -9.72
N ALA A 71 0.28 18.62 -10.28
CA ALA A 71 0.67 19.08 -11.63
C ALA A 71 2.16 19.50 -11.73
N ASP A 72 2.77 19.86 -10.59
CA ASP A 72 4.17 20.23 -10.44
C ASP A 72 5.04 19.10 -9.89
N ALA A 73 4.52 17.86 -9.86
CA ALA A 73 5.30 16.70 -9.44
C ALA A 73 6.58 16.54 -10.28
N PRO A 74 7.74 16.25 -9.66
CA PRO A 74 9.01 16.07 -10.37
C PRO A 74 9.11 14.73 -11.11
N PHE A 75 8.01 14.00 -11.24
CA PHE A 75 7.90 12.68 -11.86
C PHE A 75 6.63 12.59 -12.70
N SER A 76 6.60 11.66 -13.65
CA SER A 76 5.40 11.32 -14.41
C SER A 76 4.79 10.03 -13.86
N TYR A 77 3.60 9.67 -14.32
CA TYR A 77 3.01 8.39 -13.99
C TYR A 77 2.38 7.74 -15.22
N ASP A 78 2.27 6.41 -15.16
CA ASP A 78 1.56 5.57 -16.09
C ASP A 78 0.08 5.60 -15.73
N ALA A 79 -0.71 6.33 -16.52
CA ALA A 79 -2.14 6.48 -16.31
C ALA A 79 -2.87 5.13 -16.32
N ASP A 80 -2.51 4.25 -17.24
CA ASP A 80 -3.19 2.95 -17.40
C ASP A 80 -2.86 2.03 -16.22
N ARG A 81 -1.60 1.99 -15.76
CA ARG A 81 -1.24 1.19 -14.58
C ARG A 81 -1.85 1.73 -13.29
N LEU A 82 -2.03 3.04 -13.18
CA LEU A 82 -2.74 3.61 -12.04
C LEU A 82 -4.18 3.12 -12.01
N VAL A 83 -4.87 3.16 -13.15
CA VAL A 83 -6.25 2.63 -13.27
C VAL A 83 -6.28 1.15 -12.91
N ASP A 84 -5.40 0.31 -13.48
CA ASP A 84 -5.33 -1.12 -13.17
C ASP A 84 -5.08 -1.41 -11.68
N CYS A 85 -4.21 -0.62 -11.03
CA CYS A 85 -3.94 -0.72 -9.59
C CYS A 85 -5.18 -0.37 -8.76
N LEU A 86 -5.90 0.71 -9.12
CA LEU A 86 -7.09 1.14 -8.41
C LEU A 86 -8.25 0.14 -8.59
N ASP A 87 -8.43 -0.40 -9.78
CA ASP A 87 -9.42 -1.45 -10.07
C ASP A 87 -9.15 -2.72 -9.25
N TYR A 88 -7.88 -3.13 -9.17
CA TYR A 88 -7.48 -4.24 -8.30
C TYR A 88 -7.84 -3.95 -6.84
N ARG A 89 -7.49 -2.78 -6.32
CA ARG A 89 -7.81 -2.41 -4.93
C ARG A 89 -9.32 -2.34 -4.67
N MET A 90 -10.12 -1.86 -5.61
CA MET A 90 -11.57 -1.88 -5.49
C MET A 90 -12.12 -3.31 -5.47
N SER A 91 -11.54 -4.24 -6.25
CA SER A 91 -11.97 -5.64 -6.25
C SER A 91 -11.80 -6.30 -4.89
N GLU A 92 -10.73 -5.98 -4.16
CA GLU A 92 -10.49 -6.45 -2.78
C GLU A 92 -11.52 -5.92 -1.77
N LEU A 93 -12.18 -4.81 -2.08
CA LEU A 93 -13.20 -4.19 -1.21
C LEU A 93 -14.62 -4.68 -1.49
N SER A 94 -14.81 -5.50 -2.53
CA SER A 94 -16.13 -5.94 -3.00
C SER A 94 -16.79 -7.02 -2.13
N GLY A 95 -16.02 -7.69 -1.27
CA GLY A 95 -16.46 -8.76 -0.37
C GLY A 95 -17.28 -8.30 0.83
N GLU A 96 -17.68 -9.19 1.74
CA GLU A 96 -18.25 -8.83 3.04
C GLU A 96 -17.22 -8.16 3.98
N CYS A 97 -17.65 -7.43 5.01
CA CYS A 97 -16.72 -6.73 5.94
C CYS A 97 -15.80 -7.69 6.75
N THR A 98 -16.16 -8.97 6.78
CA THR A 98 -15.40 -10.05 7.41
C THR A 98 -14.43 -10.74 6.45
N GLU A 99 -14.46 -10.40 5.16
CA GLU A 99 -13.53 -10.97 4.20
C GLU A 99 -12.13 -10.36 4.35
N SER A 100 -11.13 -11.16 4.00
CA SER A 100 -9.72 -10.79 4.08
C SER A 100 -9.36 -9.79 2.98
N ILE A 101 -8.53 -8.79 3.32
CA ILE A 101 -7.95 -7.88 2.33
C ILE A 101 -6.47 -8.16 2.12
N GLN A 102 -5.98 -8.04 0.88
CA GLN A 102 -4.56 -8.06 0.56
C GLN A 102 -4.04 -6.62 0.37
N MET A 103 -3.15 -6.16 1.26
CA MET A 103 -2.68 -4.77 1.26
C MET A 103 -1.60 -4.45 0.22
N SER A 104 -1.04 -5.44 -0.48
CA SER A 104 0.00 -5.20 -1.48
C SER A 104 -0.24 -5.97 -2.78
N SER A 105 -0.04 -5.30 -3.92
CA SER A 105 -0.08 -5.93 -5.23
C SER A 105 1.08 -5.44 -6.10
N GLU A 106 1.62 -6.32 -6.93
CA GLU A 106 2.67 -5.95 -7.89
C GLU A 106 2.17 -4.96 -8.95
N LEU A 107 0.86 -4.95 -9.21
CA LEU A 107 0.21 -4.02 -10.13
C LEU A 107 0.40 -2.56 -9.68
N CYS A 108 0.41 -2.30 -8.38
CA CYS A 108 0.60 -0.96 -7.83
C CYS A 108 2.07 -0.51 -7.73
N ARG A 109 3.05 -1.40 -7.95
CA ARG A 109 4.48 -1.11 -7.67
C ARG A 109 5.18 -0.21 -8.69
N ASN A 110 4.60 0.02 -9.88
CA ASN A 110 5.28 0.72 -10.98
C ASN A 110 4.41 1.74 -11.72
N VAL A 111 3.55 2.45 -10.98
CA VAL A 111 2.75 3.54 -11.52
C VAL A 111 3.62 4.75 -11.89
N VAL A 112 4.69 5.05 -11.14
CA VAL A 112 5.55 6.20 -11.43
C VAL A 112 6.51 5.94 -12.60
N ILE A 113 6.49 6.82 -13.62
CA ILE A 113 7.38 6.83 -14.80
C ILE A 113 8.29 8.07 -14.73
N GLY A 114 9.51 7.98 -15.27
CA GLY A 114 10.41 9.14 -15.29
C GLY A 114 11.02 9.40 -13.90
N LYS A 115 11.25 8.32 -13.16
CA LYS A 115 11.84 8.33 -11.82
C LYS A 115 13.17 9.11 -11.79
N SER A 116 13.32 9.97 -10.78
CA SER A 116 14.47 10.84 -10.56
C SER A 116 15.78 10.05 -10.43
N PRO A 117 16.87 10.42 -11.12
CA PRO A 117 18.17 9.82 -10.92
C PRO A 117 18.75 10.21 -9.54
N THR A 118 19.89 9.65 -9.17
CA THR A 118 20.65 10.09 -8.00
C THR A 118 20.89 11.61 -8.05
N GLY A 119 20.57 12.32 -6.96
CA GLY A 119 20.64 13.77 -6.85
C GLY A 119 19.39 14.51 -7.32
N GLY A 120 18.42 13.83 -7.93
CA GLY A 120 17.12 14.41 -8.28
C GLY A 120 16.19 14.55 -7.07
N GLU A 121 15.16 15.38 -7.20
CA GLU A 121 14.16 15.61 -6.15
C GLU A 121 13.20 14.43 -6.01
N CYS A 122 12.72 14.21 -4.79
CA CYS A 122 11.74 13.18 -4.44
C CYS A 122 10.97 13.58 -3.17
N SER A 123 9.85 12.90 -2.91
CA SER A 123 9.13 12.98 -1.63
C SER A 123 8.88 11.60 -1.02
N GLU A 124 8.95 10.55 -1.84
CA GLU A 124 8.88 9.15 -1.43
C GLU A 124 9.84 8.30 -2.29
N ILE A 125 10.13 7.09 -1.81
CA ILE A 125 11.09 6.17 -2.45
C ILE A 125 10.71 5.81 -3.90
N SER A 126 9.41 5.73 -4.19
CA SER A 126 8.89 5.32 -5.50
C SER A 126 9.29 6.29 -6.62
N HIS A 127 9.60 7.55 -6.26
CA HIS A 127 10.01 8.61 -7.19
C HIS A 127 11.44 8.45 -7.68
N CYS A 128 12.27 7.67 -7.00
CA CYS A 128 13.67 7.50 -7.34
C CYS A 128 13.89 6.33 -8.29
N ALA A 129 14.79 6.50 -9.26
CA ALA A 129 15.13 5.46 -10.22
C ALA A 129 15.63 4.19 -9.51
N PRO A 130 15.42 2.98 -10.07
CA PRO A 130 15.83 1.73 -9.43
C PRO A 130 17.27 1.79 -8.92
N GLY A 131 17.50 1.26 -7.71
CA GLY A 131 18.79 1.35 -7.02
C GLY A 131 19.00 2.65 -6.23
N ASN A 132 17.98 3.53 -6.13
CA ASN A 132 18.01 4.72 -5.29
C ASN A 132 16.87 4.71 -4.26
N PHE A 133 17.01 5.51 -3.21
CA PHE A 133 15.97 5.81 -2.23
C PHE A 133 15.80 7.30 -2.00
N CYS A 134 14.63 7.73 -1.50
CA CYS A 134 14.39 9.13 -1.19
C CYS A 134 14.84 9.46 0.23
N TRP A 135 15.74 10.43 0.38
CA TRP A 135 16.20 10.89 1.69
C TRP A 135 16.31 12.39 1.73
N GLN A 136 15.62 13.01 2.68
CA GLN A 136 15.59 14.47 2.85
C GLN A 136 15.23 15.20 1.54
N GLY A 137 14.30 14.61 0.77
CA GLY A 137 13.80 15.18 -0.47
C GLY A 137 14.68 14.94 -1.70
N ILE A 138 15.77 14.18 -1.57
CA ILE A 138 16.71 13.91 -2.67
C ILE A 138 16.91 12.40 -2.85
N CYS A 139 16.94 11.95 -4.10
CA CYS A 139 17.26 10.57 -4.44
C CYS A 139 18.74 10.27 -4.18
N GLN A 140 19.02 9.30 -3.32
CA GLN A 140 20.36 8.82 -3.00
C GLN A 140 20.55 7.38 -3.45
N ALA A 141 21.77 6.99 -3.80
CA ALA A 141 22.07 5.61 -4.16
C ALA A 141 21.86 4.69 -2.95
N LYS A 142 21.19 3.56 -3.17
CA LYS A 142 21.08 2.48 -2.19
C LYS A 142 22.48 2.00 -1.78
N VAL A 143 22.61 1.61 -0.52
CA VAL A 143 23.84 1.21 0.16
C VAL A 143 24.23 -0.21 -0.25
N ALA A 144 25.47 -0.36 -0.72
CA ALA A 144 26.00 -1.66 -1.16
C ALA A 144 26.32 -2.60 0.02
N LEU A 145 26.64 -3.86 -0.31
CA LEU A 145 27.06 -4.88 0.64
C LEU A 145 28.14 -4.38 1.62
N GLY A 146 27.91 -4.59 2.91
CA GLY A 146 28.78 -4.16 4.03
C GLY A 146 28.69 -2.68 4.38
N GLY A 147 27.90 -1.88 3.65
CA GLY A 147 27.63 -0.51 4.02
C GLY A 147 26.68 -0.40 5.21
N SER A 148 26.79 0.69 5.96
CA SER A 148 25.96 0.91 7.14
C SER A 148 24.52 1.22 6.78
N CYS A 149 23.61 0.64 7.53
CA CYS A 149 22.19 0.96 7.49
C CYS A 149 21.66 1.24 8.91
N ALA A 150 20.36 1.40 9.09
CA ALA A 150 19.73 1.65 10.39
C ALA A 150 18.49 0.76 10.60
N TYR A 151 18.00 0.69 11.84
CA TYR A 151 16.78 -0.03 12.17
C TYR A 151 15.62 0.34 11.23
N ASP A 152 14.92 -0.67 10.68
CA ASP A 152 13.75 -0.53 9.79
C ASP A 152 14.05 0.28 8.50
N THR A 153 15.27 0.10 7.97
CA THR A 153 15.69 0.77 6.72
C THR A 153 16.12 -0.19 5.63
N ASP A 154 15.62 -1.42 5.56
CA ASP A 154 15.99 -2.38 4.51
C ASP A 154 15.90 -1.78 3.10
N TRP A 155 14.94 -0.89 2.90
CA TRP A 155 14.72 -0.12 1.67
C TRP A 155 15.88 0.81 1.27
N ILE A 156 16.89 1.02 2.12
CA ILE A 156 18.12 1.75 1.76
C ILE A 156 19.21 0.82 1.24
N CYS A 157 19.14 -0.48 1.48
CA CYS A 157 20.14 -1.45 1.02
C CYS A 157 19.91 -1.80 -0.46
N GLN A 158 20.99 -1.98 -1.22
CA GLN A 158 20.90 -2.40 -2.62
C GLN A 158 20.24 -3.76 -2.71
N GLU A 159 19.38 -3.94 -3.69
CA GLU A 159 18.67 -5.20 -3.89
C GLU A 159 19.68 -6.30 -4.30
N PRO A 160 19.57 -7.54 -3.77
CA PRO A 160 18.54 -8.07 -2.85
C PRO A 160 18.97 -8.09 -1.36
N LEU A 161 19.77 -7.12 -0.92
CA LEU A 161 20.30 -7.06 0.45
C LEU A 161 19.24 -6.59 1.45
N VAL A 162 19.42 -6.97 2.71
CA VAL A 162 18.62 -6.52 3.86
C VAL A 162 19.54 -5.89 4.92
N CYS A 163 18.97 -5.09 5.82
CA CYS A 163 19.70 -4.43 6.88
C CYS A 163 19.81 -5.36 8.09
N ILE A 164 20.90 -6.13 8.16
CA ILE A 164 21.12 -7.11 9.24
C ILE A 164 21.75 -6.44 10.46
N HIS A 165 21.24 -6.81 11.63
CA HIS A 165 21.80 -6.41 12.91
C HIS A 165 22.73 -7.48 13.48
N GLU A 166 24.03 -7.20 13.52
CA GLU A 166 25.02 -8.04 14.18
C GLU A 166 25.67 -7.26 15.34
N GLY A 167 25.39 -7.67 16.58
CA GLY A 167 25.93 -7.02 17.78
C GLY A 167 25.35 -5.61 18.00
N ASP A 168 26.17 -4.59 17.78
CA ASP A 168 25.78 -3.16 17.85
C ASP A 168 25.82 -2.49 16.46
N THR A 169 25.90 -3.28 15.39
CA THR A 169 26.10 -2.77 14.02
C THR A 169 24.99 -3.21 13.08
N TRP A 170 24.53 -2.26 12.26
CA TRP A 170 23.55 -2.47 11.20
C TRP A 170 24.27 -2.38 9.85
N THR A 171 24.23 -3.45 9.07
CA THR A 171 24.91 -3.49 7.77
C THR A 171 24.05 -4.13 6.69
N CYS A 172 24.12 -3.57 5.48
CA CYS A 172 23.48 -4.17 4.32
C CYS A 172 24.19 -5.49 3.98
N SER A 173 23.50 -6.60 4.16
CA SER A 173 24.03 -7.95 4.03
C SER A 173 23.07 -8.84 3.25
N ASN A 174 23.54 -10.03 2.82
CA ASN A 174 22.63 -11.00 2.23
C ASN A 174 21.68 -11.50 3.31
N ALA A 175 20.39 -11.61 2.96
CA ALA A 175 19.39 -12.18 3.84
C ALA A 175 19.80 -13.56 4.37
N ILE A 176 19.45 -13.81 5.63
CA ILE A 176 19.69 -15.09 6.28
C ILE A 176 18.83 -16.16 5.58
N PRO A 177 19.42 -17.29 5.13
CA PRO A 177 18.67 -18.33 4.44
C PRO A 177 17.61 -19.00 5.30
N LEU A 178 16.55 -19.51 4.66
CA LEU A 178 15.53 -20.33 5.30
C LEU A 178 16.13 -21.46 6.17
N GLY A 179 15.57 -21.63 7.37
CA GLY A 179 15.98 -22.62 8.35
C GLY A 179 17.25 -22.27 9.13
N GLN A 180 17.86 -21.10 8.92
CA GLN A 180 18.97 -20.59 9.72
C GLN A 180 18.48 -19.71 10.87
N ALA A 181 19.33 -19.57 11.89
CA ALA A 181 19.04 -18.72 13.03
C ALA A 181 19.07 -17.24 12.65
N CYS A 182 18.15 -16.47 13.24
CA CYS A 182 18.01 -15.03 13.08
C CYS A 182 17.67 -14.42 14.44
N ASP A 183 17.98 -13.15 14.59
CA ASP A 183 17.71 -12.41 15.83
C ASP A 183 16.61 -11.36 15.61
N TRP A 184 16.44 -10.89 14.38
CA TRP A 184 15.48 -9.86 14.02
C TRP A 184 14.57 -10.25 12.85
N PRO A 185 13.29 -9.85 12.91
CA PRO A 185 12.31 -9.90 11.83
C PRO A 185 12.87 -9.76 10.40
N ALA A 186 13.59 -8.66 10.16
CA ALA A 186 14.12 -8.24 8.87
C ALA A 186 15.42 -8.94 8.43
N ASP A 187 16.04 -9.76 9.29
CA ASP A 187 17.24 -10.52 8.91
C ASP A 187 16.94 -11.53 7.80
N CYS A 188 15.67 -11.91 7.67
CA CYS A 188 15.15 -12.92 6.75
C CYS A 188 14.40 -12.27 5.58
N GLY A 189 14.38 -12.93 4.43
CA GLY A 189 13.62 -12.46 3.27
C GLY A 189 14.26 -11.24 2.61
N THR A 190 13.49 -10.48 1.84
CA THR A 190 13.96 -9.21 1.24
C THR A 190 12.83 -8.17 1.31
N GLU A 191 13.12 -6.90 1.03
CA GLU A 191 12.06 -5.87 0.93
C GLU A 191 10.95 -6.25 -0.09
N TYR A 192 11.25 -7.16 -1.02
CA TYR A 192 10.33 -7.66 -2.06
C TYR A 192 9.77 -9.06 -1.81
N ASP A 193 10.39 -9.81 -0.92
CA ASP A 193 9.92 -11.14 -0.50
C ASP A 193 9.72 -11.12 1.01
N LYS A 194 8.55 -10.59 1.39
CA LYS A 194 8.07 -10.57 2.76
C LYS A 194 7.39 -11.89 3.16
N THR A 195 7.50 -12.95 2.33
CA THR A 195 6.91 -14.25 2.66
C THR A 195 7.79 -15.07 3.61
N VAL A 196 8.98 -14.56 3.94
CA VAL A 196 9.94 -15.16 4.86
C VAL A 196 10.28 -14.14 5.94
N TRP A 197 10.27 -14.59 7.19
CA TRP A 197 10.46 -13.75 8.37
C TRP A 197 11.25 -14.49 9.45
N CYS A 198 11.76 -13.75 10.45
CA CYS A 198 12.34 -14.36 11.63
C CYS A 198 11.25 -14.78 12.62
N ILE A 199 10.92 -16.08 12.63
CA ILE A 199 9.85 -16.64 13.46
C ILE A 199 10.49 -17.55 14.51
N GLU A 200 10.30 -17.20 15.78
CA GLU A 200 10.91 -17.90 16.92
C GLU A 200 12.44 -18.10 16.79
N GLY A 201 13.12 -17.10 16.21
CA GLY A 201 14.58 -17.11 16.03
C GLY A 201 15.08 -17.93 14.85
N ILE A 202 14.20 -18.35 13.95
CA ILE A 202 14.55 -19.07 12.71
C ILE A 202 13.90 -18.38 11.51
N CYS A 203 14.67 -18.19 10.43
CA CYS A 203 14.09 -17.72 9.17
C CYS A 203 13.14 -18.77 8.61
N ALA A 204 11.85 -18.47 8.56
CA ALA A 204 10.80 -19.38 8.14
C ALA A 204 9.77 -18.65 7.27
N HIS A 205 8.96 -19.41 6.53
CA HIS A 205 7.82 -18.81 5.83
C HIS A 205 6.77 -18.32 6.82
N LEU A 206 6.09 -17.23 6.47
CA LEU A 206 4.96 -16.71 7.22
C LEU A 206 3.92 -17.81 7.49
N LEU A 207 3.38 -17.79 8.69
CA LEU A 207 2.46 -18.78 9.22
C LEU A 207 1.09 -18.65 8.53
N ALA A 208 0.52 -19.79 8.16
CA ALA A 208 -0.85 -19.84 7.63
C ALA A 208 -1.88 -19.65 8.74
N ASP A 209 -3.11 -19.31 8.36
CA ASP A 209 -4.23 -19.21 9.29
C ASP A 209 -4.43 -20.50 10.12
N GLY A 210 -4.73 -20.32 11.40
CA GLY A 210 -4.92 -21.39 12.38
C GLY A 210 -3.64 -21.88 13.05
N VAL A 211 -2.47 -21.39 12.65
CA VAL A 211 -1.18 -21.71 13.30
C VAL A 211 -0.91 -20.74 14.45
N ALA A 212 -0.43 -21.23 15.59
CA ALA A 212 -0.10 -20.40 16.75
C ALA A 212 0.97 -19.35 16.39
N CYS A 213 0.78 -18.11 16.85
CA CYS A 213 1.64 -16.96 16.54
C CYS A 213 2.04 -16.21 17.81
N GLN A 214 3.15 -15.48 17.74
CA GLN A 214 3.64 -14.61 18.82
C GLN A 214 3.61 -13.13 18.43
N SER A 215 3.73 -12.81 17.15
CA SER A 215 3.61 -11.48 16.52
C SER A 215 2.56 -11.49 15.39
N PRO A 216 1.86 -10.39 15.07
CA PRO A 216 1.10 -10.30 13.82
C PRO A 216 2.01 -10.50 12.58
N ASP A 217 3.27 -10.08 12.68
CA ASP A 217 4.27 -10.22 11.63
C ASP A 217 4.66 -11.67 11.34
N ASP A 218 4.35 -12.61 12.24
CA ASP A 218 4.58 -14.03 11.98
C ASP A 218 3.58 -14.58 10.93
N CYS A 219 2.42 -13.92 10.77
CA CYS A 219 1.29 -14.44 10.02
C CYS A 219 1.27 -13.94 8.58
N ALA A 220 0.94 -14.82 7.62
CA ALA A 220 0.80 -14.46 6.22
C ALA A 220 -0.32 -13.42 5.98
N SER A 221 -1.32 -13.41 6.86
CA SER A 221 -2.40 -12.41 6.88
C SER A 221 -1.97 -11.06 7.48
N GLY A 222 -0.82 -11.00 8.17
CA GLY A 222 -0.42 -9.86 9.00
C GLY A 222 -1.19 -9.75 10.31
N TYR A 223 -1.91 -10.79 10.73
CA TYR A 223 -2.73 -10.76 11.94
C TYR A 223 -2.64 -12.01 12.81
N CYS A 224 -2.40 -11.78 14.11
CA CYS A 224 -2.41 -12.77 15.17
C CYS A 224 -3.57 -12.50 16.15
N ASP A 225 -4.49 -13.46 16.31
CA ASP A 225 -5.66 -13.33 17.19
C ASP A 225 -5.29 -13.58 18.66
N TYR A 226 -4.65 -12.60 19.30
CA TYR A 226 -4.25 -12.71 20.71
C TYR A 226 -5.43 -12.83 21.69
N ASN A 227 -6.57 -12.23 21.33
CA ASN A 227 -7.72 -12.13 22.22
C ASN A 227 -8.66 -13.35 22.13
N GLY A 228 -8.52 -14.16 21.09
CA GLY A 228 -9.25 -15.41 20.90
C GLY A 228 -8.35 -16.63 20.98
N THR A 229 -7.82 -17.04 19.83
CA THR A 229 -7.19 -18.36 19.61
C THR A 229 -5.69 -18.40 19.88
N GLY A 230 -5.01 -17.26 19.90
CA GLY A 230 -3.55 -17.17 19.90
C GLY A 230 -2.92 -17.68 18.60
N ALA A 231 -3.67 -17.62 17.49
CA ALA A 231 -3.27 -18.15 16.20
C ALA A 231 -3.48 -17.12 15.08
N CYS A 232 -2.76 -17.31 13.97
CA CYS A 232 -2.93 -16.51 12.78
C CYS A 232 -4.37 -16.63 12.29
N ALA A 233 -4.94 -15.51 11.90
CA ALA A 233 -6.30 -15.47 11.38
C ALA A 233 -6.39 -14.48 10.22
N PRO A 234 -7.43 -14.60 9.36
CA PRO A 234 -7.64 -13.66 8.28
C PRO A 234 -7.70 -12.20 8.78
N TYR A 235 -7.01 -11.29 8.10
CA TYR A 235 -7.09 -9.86 8.38
C TYR A 235 -8.27 -9.24 7.65
N SER A 236 -9.37 -9.05 8.39
CA SER A 236 -10.63 -8.53 7.82
C SER A 236 -10.65 -6.99 7.76
N ILE A 237 -11.56 -6.44 6.94
CA ILE A 237 -11.79 -4.99 6.86
C ILE A 237 -12.12 -4.39 8.23
N ASN A 238 -12.92 -5.08 9.06
CA ASN A 238 -13.24 -4.59 10.40
C ASN A 238 -11.99 -4.38 11.26
N MET A 239 -11.02 -5.29 11.16
CA MET A 239 -9.79 -5.23 11.94
C MET A 239 -8.86 -4.14 11.40
N TYR A 240 -8.79 -4.00 10.06
CA TYR A 240 -8.12 -2.86 9.44
C TYR A 240 -8.66 -1.52 9.93
N CYS A 241 -9.97 -1.42 10.15
CA CYS A 241 -10.55 -0.21 10.73
C CYS A 241 -10.14 0.02 12.19
N GLU A 242 -10.11 -1.02 13.02
CA GLU A 242 -9.68 -0.91 14.41
C GLU A 242 -8.23 -0.44 14.50
N ASP A 243 -7.35 -0.95 13.63
CA ASP A 243 -5.95 -0.53 13.55
C ASP A 243 -5.79 0.92 13.05
N LEU A 244 -6.62 1.35 12.09
CA LEU A 244 -6.66 2.75 11.66
C LEU A 244 -7.02 3.69 12.81
N SER A 245 -7.98 3.33 13.67
CA SER A 245 -8.32 4.12 14.86
C SER A 245 -7.19 4.15 15.90
N ASN A 246 -6.50 3.02 16.09
CA ASN A 246 -5.49 2.87 17.15
C ASN A 246 -4.12 3.48 16.81
N ASN A 247 -3.75 3.59 15.53
CA ASN A 247 -2.45 4.13 15.09
C ASN A 247 -2.39 5.67 15.03
N TYR A 248 -3.48 6.38 15.34
CA TYR A 248 -3.51 7.85 15.43
C TYR A 248 -3.35 8.39 16.87
N TYR A 249 -2.84 7.57 17.80
CA TYR A 249 -2.50 7.96 19.18
C TYR A 249 -0.99 7.96 19.45
#